data_AF-Q1PQA9-F1
#
_entry.id   AF-Q1PQA9-F1
#
_cell.length_a   1.000
_cell.length_b   1.000
_cell.length_c   1.000
_cell.angle_alpha   90.00
_cell.angle_beta   90.00
_cell.angle_gamma   90.00
#
_symmetry.space_group_name_H-M   'P 1'
#
loop_
_entity.id
_entity.type
_entity.pdbx_description
1 polymer ?
#
loop_
_entity_poly.entity_id
_entity_poly.type
_entity_poly.pdbx_seq_one_letter_code
_entity_poly.pdbx_strand_id
1 'polypeptide(L)'
;PFIPFALQNLTGTPLLFKPIYAPLGDMSCSDVHQLEIIKNWHSVPPNETKTFDFIQKSKLRHIHSHQLNLHQIFVQIHGWRLIGPLSVDKVGVFFRTTNLDSLDLATKCRIIFDISLIGSAQKLIKVKSSLWLTNKLDRSIFLKTTLRSDFGDGLSAISIIKPNDELSLPLKFIDASIYIAHCSSENQELSGNYTDDIGFSNKEILWKLCCTDSMQELLVCYDKNKSLLYTLISINREIFHCKEPGLPGHKIALLPPLKINNMLCCDLMFKIHDSATGRIGASESINIYNVNIYEPFNLSITLDNFQLSGHVKVPSRHIGIVEPKLKLIDIKKRELHLRISIQSFQGKGMEVYISAPV
;
A
#
# COMPACT_ATOMS: atom_id res chain seq x y z
N PRO A 1 -33.04 -15.78 3.43
CA PRO A 1 -32.61 -16.30 2.11
C PRO A 1 -31.13 -15.96 1.91
N PHE A 2 -30.32 -16.93 1.47
CA PHE A 2 -28.89 -16.72 1.20
C PHE A 2 -28.72 -15.90 -0.09
N ILE A 3 -27.89 -14.84 -0.07
CA ILE A 3 -27.59 -14.02 -1.25
C ILE A 3 -26.16 -14.33 -1.72
N PRO A 4 -25.97 -14.90 -2.91
CA PRO A 4 -24.70 -15.51 -3.30
C PRO A 4 -23.58 -14.53 -3.63
N PHE A 5 -23.89 -13.27 -3.97
CA PHE A 5 -22.89 -12.28 -4.39
C PHE A 5 -22.95 -10.99 -3.58
N ALA A 6 -21.80 -10.36 -3.42
CA ALA A 6 -21.62 -9.03 -2.89
C ALA A 6 -20.57 -8.28 -3.70
N LEU A 7 -20.80 -7.00 -3.99
CA LEU A 7 -19.82 -6.12 -4.63
C LEU A 7 -19.43 -5.01 -3.66
N GLN A 8 -18.13 -4.88 -3.39
CA GLN A 8 -17.55 -3.83 -2.55
C GLN A 8 -16.83 -2.80 -3.44
N ASN A 9 -17.19 -1.53 -3.28
CA ASN A 9 -16.58 -0.43 -4.02
C ASN A 9 -15.41 0.17 -3.23
N LEU A 10 -14.18 -0.10 -3.65
CA LEU A 10 -12.95 0.48 -3.09
C LEU A 10 -12.27 1.43 -4.09
N THR A 11 -13.01 1.93 -5.09
CA THR A 11 -12.46 2.81 -6.14
C THR A 11 -12.32 4.27 -5.69
N GLY A 12 -12.88 4.63 -4.52
CA GLY A 12 -12.93 6.01 -4.02
C GLY A 12 -13.89 6.94 -4.79
N THR A 13 -14.64 6.40 -5.74
CA THR A 13 -15.58 7.10 -6.61
C THR A 13 -16.90 6.31 -6.67
N PRO A 14 -18.09 6.95 -6.78
CA PRO A 14 -19.34 6.23 -6.95
C PRO A 14 -19.30 5.30 -8.18
N LEU A 15 -19.80 4.08 -8.01
CA LEU A 15 -19.86 3.09 -9.08
C LEU A 15 -21.28 2.53 -9.22
N LEU A 16 -21.66 2.26 -10.46
CA LEU A 16 -22.85 1.52 -10.83
C LEU A 16 -22.42 0.16 -11.37
N PHE A 17 -23.14 -0.89 -11.03
CA PHE A 17 -22.95 -2.20 -11.65
C PHE A 17 -24.27 -2.82 -12.08
N LYS A 18 -24.19 -3.73 -13.05
CA LYS A 18 -25.34 -4.46 -13.55
C LYS A 18 -25.01 -5.96 -13.70
N PRO A 19 -25.73 -6.84 -12.97
CA PRO A 19 -25.61 -8.28 -13.15
C PRO A 19 -26.31 -8.73 -14.43
N ILE A 20 -25.64 -9.61 -15.18
CA ILE A 20 -26.12 -10.22 -16.41
C ILE A 20 -25.83 -11.72 -16.37
N TYR A 21 -26.80 -12.51 -16.82
CA TYR A 21 -26.64 -13.94 -17.01
C TYR A 21 -26.77 -14.22 -18.51
N ALA A 22 -25.65 -14.52 -19.16
CA ALA A 22 -25.57 -14.63 -20.62
C ALA A 22 -24.72 -15.84 -21.06
N PRO A 23 -25.00 -16.43 -22.23
CA PRO A 23 -24.22 -17.55 -22.76
C PRO A 23 -22.76 -17.19 -23.03
N LEU A 24 -21.89 -18.21 -23.02
CA LEU A 24 -20.50 -18.11 -23.50
C LEU A 24 -20.47 -17.59 -24.95
N GLY A 25 -20.01 -16.35 -25.12
CA GLY A 25 -19.77 -15.70 -26.41
C GLY A 25 -19.12 -14.33 -26.19
N ASP A 26 -18.41 -13.83 -27.20
CA ASP A 26 -17.80 -12.50 -27.21
C ASP A 26 -18.90 -11.43 -27.27
N MET A 27 -19.62 -11.25 -26.16
CA MET A 27 -20.53 -10.13 -26.01
C MET A 27 -19.66 -8.91 -25.72
N SER A 28 -19.28 -8.18 -26.78
CA SER A 28 -18.58 -6.91 -26.60
C SER A 28 -19.56 -5.87 -26.05
N CYS A 29 -19.04 -4.77 -25.49
CA CYS A 29 -19.87 -3.64 -25.07
C CYS A 29 -20.78 -3.10 -26.19
N SER A 30 -20.43 -3.39 -27.46
CA SER A 30 -21.14 -2.98 -28.67
C SER A 30 -22.32 -3.90 -29.04
N ASP A 31 -22.31 -5.16 -28.57
CA ASP A 31 -23.25 -6.20 -29.01
C ASP A 31 -24.52 -6.31 -28.15
N VAL A 32 -24.56 -5.60 -27.01
CA VAL A 32 -25.73 -5.57 -26.14
C VAL A 32 -26.68 -4.48 -26.63
N HIS A 33 -27.92 -4.83 -26.99
CA HIS A 33 -28.95 -3.86 -27.35
C HIS A 33 -29.04 -2.73 -26.30
N GLN A 34 -28.76 -1.49 -26.71
CA GLN A 34 -28.68 -0.30 -25.84
C GLN A 34 -29.87 -0.18 -24.87
N LEU A 35 -31.07 -0.57 -25.30
CA LEU A 35 -32.29 -0.53 -24.50
C LEU A 35 -32.30 -1.48 -23.30
N GLU A 36 -31.65 -2.64 -23.39
CA GLU A 36 -31.53 -3.56 -22.27
C GLU A 36 -30.49 -3.07 -21.27
N ILE A 37 -29.37 -2.48 -21.71
CA ILE A 37 -28.32 -1.91 -20.85
C ILE A 37 -28.90 -0.87 -19.90
N ILE A 38 -29.83 -0.02 -20.36
CA ILE A 38 -30.31 1.17 -19.62
C ILE A 38 -31.05 0.84 -18.31
N LYS A 39 -31.59 -0.38 -18.13
CA LYS A 39 -32.41 -0.74 -16.95
C LYS A 39 -31.66 -1.62 -15.94
N ASN A 40 -32.03 -1.47 -14.65
CA ASN A 40 -31.60 -2.31 -13.50
C ASN A 40 -30.13 -2.15 -13.06
N TRP A 41 -29.60 -0.93 -13.08
CA TRP A 41 -28.30 -0.63 -12.47
C TRP A 41 -28.40 -0.54 -10.95
N HIS A 42 -27.40 -1.08 -10.26
CA HIS A 42 -27.24 -0.94 -8.83
C HIS A 42 -26.14 0.08 -8.53
N SER A 43 -26.51 1.16 -7.83
CA SER A 43 -25.53 2.11 -7.29
C SER A 43 -24.86 1.55 -6.03
N VAL A 44 -23.55 1.75 -5.92
CA VAL A 44 -22.71 1.47 -4.74
C VAL A 44 -21.77 2.66 -4.49
N PRO A 45 -22.02 3.45 -3.45
CA PRO A 45 -21.14 4.52 -3.00
C PRO A 45 -19.71 4.03 -2.65
N PRO A 46 -18.73 4.95 -2.56
CA PRO A 46 -17.38 4.60 -2.13
C PRO A 46 -17.35 3.93 -0.75
N ASN A 47 -16.52 2.90 -0.59
CA ASN A 47 -16.35 2.08 0.62
C ASN A 47 -17.59 1.29 1.07
N GLU A 48 -18.67 1.29 0.30
CA GLU A 48 -19.85 0.48 0.59
C GLU A 48 -19.81 -0.90 -0.08
N THR A 49 -20.60 -1.81 0.47
CA THR A 49 -20.81 -3.17 -0.07
C THR A 49 -22.28 -3.38 -0.35
N LYS A 50 -22.59 -3.88 -1.55
CA LYS A 50 -23.96 -4.19 -1.96
C LYS A 50 -24.11 -5.66 -2.33
N THR A 51 -25.03 -6.34 -1.65
CA THR A 51 -25.39 -7.73 -1.96
C THR A 51 -26.36 -7.77 -3.14
N PHE A 52 -26.25 -8.80 -3.97
CA PHE A 52 -27.11 -8.97 -5.14
C PHE A 52 -27.19 -10.43 -5.57
N ASP A 53 -28.16 -10.71 -6.43
CA ASP A 53 -28.33 -12.01 -7.07
C ASP A 53 -28.63 -11.80 -8.57
N PHE A 54 -28.35 -12.81 -9.37
CA PHE A 54 -28.67 -12.84 -10.78
C PHE A 54 -30.14 -13.28 -10.90
N ILE A 55 -31.06 -12.31 -10.94
CA ILE A 55 -32.49 -12.58 -11.00
C ILE A 55 -32.79 -13.48 -12.21
N GLN A 56 -33.11 -14.76 -11.96
CA GLN A 56 -33.71 -15.64 -12.94
C GLN A 56 -35.13 -15.16 -13.22
N LYS A 57 -35.33 -14.39 -14.30
CA LYS A 57 -36.68 -14.19 -14.81
C LYS A 57 -37.20 -15.52 -15.35
N SER A 58 -37.94 -16.19 -14.47
CA SER A 58 -38.84 -17.33 -14.72
C SER A 58 -38.19 -18.69 -15.02
N LYS A 59 -38.80 -19.70 -14.39
CA LYS A 59 -38.76 -21.12 -14.74
C LYS A 59 -39.12 -21.33 -16.23
N LEU A 60 -38.21 -21.11 -17.16
CA LEU A 60 -38.25 -21.72 -18.48
C LEU A 60 -37.58 -23.09 -18.37
N ARG A 61 -38.34 -24.05 -17.85
CA ARG A 61 -37.99 -25.46 -17.92
C ARG A 61 -37.92 -25.83 -19.42
N HIS A 62 -36.72 -26.22 -19.85
CA HIS A 62 -36.40 -26.93 -21.10
C HIS A 62 -36.49 -26.16 -22.43
N ILE A 63 -35.63 -25.17 -22.69
CA ILE A 63 -35.21 -24.86 -24.08
C ILE A 63 -33.74 -24.40 -24.07
N HIS A 64 -32.80 -25.34 -24.24
CA HIS A 64 -31.31 -25.19 -24.31
C HIS A 64 -30.49 -25.61 -23.06
N SER A 65 -30.57 -26.88 -22.64
CA SER A 65 -29.75 -27.42 -21.52
C SER A 65 -28.23 -27.57 -21.82
N HIS A 66 -27.75 -27.10 -22.97
CA HIS A 66 -26.34 -27.19 -23.38
C HIS A 66 -25.63 -25.83 -23.51
N GLN A 67 -26.33 -24.71 -23.28
CA GLN A 67 -25.68 -23.39 -23.25
C GLN A 67 -25.15 -23.11 -21.84
N LEU A 68 -23.82 -23.10 -21.72
CA LEU A 68 -23.12 -22.66 -20.51
C LEU A 68 -23.30 -21.14 -20.39
N ASN A 69 -24.21 -20.72 -19.52
CA ASN A 69 -24.40 -19.31 -19.16
C ASN A 69 -23.48 -18.92 -18.00
N LEU A 70 -22.88 -17.74 -18.11
CA LEU A 70 -21.98 -17.18 -17.11
C LEU A 70 -22.66 -16.10 -16.29
N HIS A 71 -22.28 -16.01 -15.02
CA HIS A 71 -22.59 -14.86 -14.17
C HIS A 71 -21.60 -13.74 -14.50
N GLN A 72 -22.09 -12.65 -15.08
CA GLN A 72 -21.27 -11.53 -15.55
C GLN A 72 -21.74 -10.19 -15.00
N ILE A 73 -20.84 -9.24 -14.85
CA ILE A 73 -21.18 -7.87 -14.46
C ILE A 73 -20.67 -6.86 -15.47
N PHE A 74 -21.48 -5.82 -15.72
CA PHE A 74 -20.99 -4.55 -16.23
C PHE A 74 -20.76 -3.59 -15.07
N VAL A 75 -19.75 -2.75 -15.20
CA VAL A 75 -19.34 -1.79 -14.17
C VAL A 75 -19.07 -0.44 -14.82
N GLN A 76 -19.78 0.58 -14.34
CA GLN A 76 -19.63 1.98 -14.74
C GLN A 76 -19.18 2.77 -13.52
N ILE A 77 -17.92 3.23 -13.52
CA ILE A 77 -17.39 4.10 -12.47
C ILE A 77 -17.53 5.55 -12.94
N HIS A 78 -17.96 6.45 -12.06
CA HIS A 78 -18.16 7.85 -12.44
C HIS A 78 -16.88 8.47 -13.02
N GLY A 79 -16.96 9.02 -14.24
CA GLY A 79 -15.84 9.61 -14.98
C GLY A 79 -15.00 8.61 -15.79
N TRP A 80 -15.34 7.32 -15.82
CA TRP A 80 -14.60 6.29 -16.56
C TRP A 80 -15.51 5.58 -17.56
N ARG A 81 -14.94 5.07 -18.65
CA ARG A 81 -15.69 4.28 -19.64
C ARG A 81 -16.23 2.98 -19.05
N LEU A 82 -17.33 2.49 -19.62
CA LEU A 82 -17.99 1.24 -19.27
C LEU A 82 -17.04 0.04 -19.34
N ILE A 83 -17.02 -0.76 -18.27
CA ILE A 83 -16.18 -1.95 -18.14
C ILE A 83 -17.08 -3.19 -18.14
N GLY A 84 -16.76 -4.14 -19.01
CA GLY A 84 -17.40 -5.44 -19.02
C GLY A 84 -17.72 -5.94 -20.42
N PRO A 85 -18.37 -7.12 -20.51
CA PRO A 85 -18.79 -7.95 -19.38
C PRO A 85 -17.61 -8.64 -18.66
N LEU A 86 -17.71 -8.79 -17.33
CA LEU A 86 -16.73 -9.50 -16.51
C LEU A 86 -17.40 -10.71 -15.83
N SER A 87 -16.92 -11.92 -16.09
CA SER A 87 -17.39 -13.12 -15.38
C SER A 87 -16.94 -13.10 -13.92
N VAL A 88 -17.88 -13.40 -13.02
CA VAL A 88 -17.66 -13.49 -11.56
C VAL A 88 -17.75 -14.93 -11.04
N ASP A 89 -17.63 -15.90 -11.95
CA ASP A 89 -17.74 -17.32 -11.61
C ASP A 89 -16.49 -17.89 -10.95
N LYS A 90 -15.32 -17.36 -11.27
CA LYS A 90 -14.04 -17.82 -10.74
C LYS A 90 -13.54 -16.89 -9.63
N VAL A 91 -13.00 -17.49 -8.58
CA VAL A 91 -12.22 -16.81 -7.53
C VAL A 91 -10.85 -16.44 -8.10
N GLY A 92 -10.35 -15.26 -7.74
CA GLY A 92 -9.06 -14.77 -8.20
C GLY A 92 -9.05 -13.26 -8.41
N VAL A 93 -7.89 -12.75 -8.82
CA VAL A 93 -7.68 -11.34 -9.14
C VAL A 93 -7.72 -11.17 -10.65
N PHE A 94 -8.68 -10.38 -11.13
CA PHE A 94 -8.82 -10.03 -12.53
C PHE A 94 -8.60 -8.53 -12.73
N PHE A 95 -8.26 -8.12 -13.95
CA PHE A 95 -8.12 -6.71 -14.28
C PHE A 95 -8.78 -6.36 -15.62
N ARG A 96 -9.15 -5.09 -15.76
CA ARG A 96 -9.57 -4.48 -17.03
C ARG A 96 -8.92 -3.11 -17.16
N THR A 97 -8.48 -2.78 -18.37
CA THR A 97 -8.03 -1.42 -18.68
C THR A 97 -9.25 -0.60 -19.08
N THR A 98 -9.34 0.62 -18.55
CA THR A 98 -10.37 1.60 -18.92
C THR A 98 -9.72 2.97 -19.14
N ASN A 99 -10.44 3.86 -19.80
CA ASN A 99 -10.03 5.23 -20.06
C ASN A 99 -10.95 6.18 -19.31
N LEU A 100 -10.40 7.31 -18.88
CA LEU A 100 -11.19 8.42 -18.37
C LEU A 100 -12.13 8.90 -19.48
N ASP A 101 -13.38 9.15 -19.12
CA ASP A 101 -14.43 9.59 -20.02
C ASP A 101 -14.42 11.12 -20.12
N SER A 102 -13.28 11.66 -20.57
CA SER A 102 -13.10 13.09 -20.86
C SER A 102 -12.55 13.28 -22.26
N LEU A 103 -12.92 14.39 -22.90
CA LEU A 103 -12.51 14.73 -24.27
C LEU A 103 -11.02 15.11 -24.37
N ASP A 104 -10.41 15.56 -23.26
CA ASP A 104 -9.09 16.20 -23.27
C ASP A 104 -7.96 15.38 -22.60
N LEU A 105 -8.28 14.35 -21.79
CA LEU A 105 -7.27 13.51 -21.12
C LEU A 105 -7.43 12.04 -21.48
N ALA A 106 -6.49 11.51 -22.25
CA ALA A 106 -6.34 10.08 -22.50
C ALA A 106 -5.75 9.32 -21.28
N THR A 107 -6.18 9.66 -20.07
CA THR A 107 -5.79 8.95 -18.85
C THR A 107 -6.36 7.53 -18.93
N LYS A 108 -5.48 6.54 -18.80
CA LYS A 108 -5.83 5.13 -18.78
C LYS A 108 -5.48 4.53 -17.42
N CYS A 109 -6.32 3.65 -16.92
CA CYS A 109 -6.09 2.96 -15.64
C CYS A 109 -6.46 1.48 -15.74
N ARG A 110 -5.87 0.66 -14.87
CA ARG A 110 -6.30 -0.70 -14.62
C ARG A 110 -7.22 -0.74 -13.40
N ILE A 111 -8.40 -1.31 -13.59
CA ILE A 111 -9.33 -1.62 -12.51
C ILE A 111 -9.14 -3.08 -12.12
N ILE A 112 -8.98 -3.31 -10.82
CA ILE A 112 -8.79 -4.64 -10.24
C ILE A 112 -10.12 -5.14 -9.69
N PHE A 113 -10.46 -6.37 -10.04
CA PHE A 113 -11.59 -7.13 -9.55
C PHE A 113 -11.06 -8.31 -8.76
N ASP A 114 -11.05 -8.18 -7.44
CA ASP A 114 -10.57 -9.18 -6.50
C ASP A 114 -11.77 -9.97 -5.98
N ILE A 115 -11.94 -11.18 -6.50
CA ILE A 115 -13.08 -12.05 -6.24
C ILE A 115 -12.65 -13.12 -5.25
N SER A 116 -13.25 -13.09 -4.06
CA SER A 116 -12.96 -14.01 -2.95
C SER A 116 -14.24 -14.60 -2.37
N LEU A 117 -14.12 -15.72 -1.63
CA LEU A 117 -15.24 -16.30 -0.88
C LEU A 117 -15.21 -15.79 0.56
N ILE A 118 -16.37 -15.39 1.08
CA ILE A 118 -16.57 -14.99 2.46
C ILE A 118 -17.60 -15.91 3.12
N GLY A 119 -17.28 -16.38 4.33
CA GLY A 119 -18.17 -17.23 5.11
C GLY A 119 -18.39 -18.59 4.44
N SER A 120 -19.65 -19.00 4.32
CA SER A 120 -20.03 -20.34 3.85
C SER A 120 -19.90 -20.55 2.34
N ALA A 121 -20.11 -19.50 1.52
CA ALA A 121 -19.95 -19.56 0.06
C ALA A 121 -20.19 -18.20 -0.66
N GLN A 122 -20.33 -17.07 0.05
CA GLN A 122 -20.69 -15.81 -0.61
C GLN A 122 -19.50 -15.26 -1.40
N LYS A 123 -19.67 -14.96 -2.68
CA LYS A 123 -18.64 -14.35 -3.51
C LYS A 123 -18.62 -12.84 -3.28
N LEU A 124 -17.53 -12.34 -2.68
CA LEU A 124 -17.25 -10.92 -2.58
C LEU A 124 -16.38 -10.48 -3.76
N ILE A 125 -16.87 -9.50 -4.51
CA ILE A 125 -16.17 -8.85 -5.62
C ILE A 125 -15.71 -7.47 -5.13
N LYS A 126 -14.42 -7.31 -4.85
CA LYS A 126 -13.83 -6.02 -4.50
C LYS A 126 -13.37 -5.32 -5.78
N VAL A 127 -13.92 -4.14 -6.06
CA VAL A 127 -13.52 -3.30 -7.20
C VAL A 127 -12.61 -2.19 -6.68
N LYS A 128 -11.33 -2.19 -7.08
CA LYS A 128 -10.31 -1.27 -6.56
C LYS A 128 -9.39 -0.75 -7.67
N SER A 129 -8.66 0.32 -7.39
CA SER A 129 -7.61 0.79 -8.31
C SER A 129 -6.40 -0.15 -8.28
N SER A 130 -5.59 -0.13 -9.34
CA SER A 130 -4.34 -0.89 -9.42
C SER A 130 -3.14 -0.22 -8.75
N LEU A 131 -3.36 0.89 -8.04
CA LEU A 131 -2.34 1.60 -7.28
C LEU A 131 -2.75 1.58 -5.81
N TRP A 132 -1.99 0.90 -4.97
CA TRP A 132 -2.27 0.82 -3.55
C TRP A 132 -1.05 1.13 -2.70
N LEU A 133 -1.31 1.69 -1.53
CA LEU A 133 -0.34 1.94 -0.49
C LEU A 133 -0.57 0.98 0.69
N THR A 134 0.52 0.48 1.26
CA THR A 134 0.52 -0.26 2.53
C THR A 134 1.40 0.49 3.52
N ASN A 135 0.86 0.85 4.69
CA ASN A 135 1.65 1.42 5.76
C ASN A 135 2.21 0.31 6.65
N LYS A 136 3.52 0.01 6.57
CA LYS A 136 4.19 -0.96 7.44
C LYS A 136 5.00 -0.28 8.56
N LEU A 137 4.70 0.98 8.85
CA LEU A 137 5.28 1.71 9.98
C LEU A 137 4.50 1.40 11.25
N ASP A 138 5.08 1.73 12.39
CA ASP A 138 4.44 1.65 13.71
C ASP A 138 3.55 2.85 14.05
N ARG A 139 3.29 3.72 13.07
CA ARG A 139 2.59 5.00 13.24
C ARG A 139 1.73 5.31 12.03
N SER A 140 0.70 6.13 12.25
CA SER A 140 -0.18 6.60 11.18
C SER A 140 0.56 7.58 10.26
N ILE A 141 0.23 7.55 8.96
CA ILE A 141 0.79 8.44 7.94
C ILE A 141 -0.33 9.25 7.28
N PHE A 142 -0.10 10.55 7.10
CA PHE A 142 -0.89 11.38 6.20
C PHE A 142 -0.44 11.15 4.76
N LEU A 143 -1.38 10.89 3.87
CA LEU A 143 -1.18 10.81 2.44
C LEU A 143 -1.82 12.03 1.79
N LYS A 144 -1.03 12.92 1.19
CA LYS A 144 -1.53 14.04 0.38
C LYS A 144 -1.43 13.69 -1.09
N THR A 145 -2.56 13.72 -1.77
CA THR A 145 -2.66 13.57 -3.22
C THR A 145 -2.98 14.92 -3.83
N THR A 146 -2.19 15.37 -4.81
CA THR A 146 -2.41 16.63 -5.51
C THR A 146 -2.47 16.40 -7.00
N LEU A 147 -3.61 16.72 -7.61
CA LEU A 147 -3.79 16.74 -9.05
C LEU A 147 -3.58 18.17 -9.54
N ARG A 148 -2.62 18.36 -10.44
CA ARG A 148 -2.38 19.68 -11.05
C ARG A 148 -3.47 19.96 -12.08
N SER A 149 -4.02 21.16 -12.08
CA SER A 149 -4.93 21.65 -13.11
C SER A 149 -4.33 22.87 -13.80
N ASP A 150 -4.47 22.94 -15.12
CA ASP A 150 -3.90 24.02 -15.94
C ASP A 150 -4.61 25.37 -15.74
N PHE A 151 -5.79 25.40 -15.11
CA PHE A 151 -6.67 26.58 -15.02
C PHE A 151 -7.03 27.03 -13.58
N GLY A 152 -6.28 26.63 -12.54
CA GLY A 152 -6.55 27.09 -11.16
C GLY A 152 -6.07 26.17 -10.04
N ASP A 153 -6.63 26.38 -8.84
CA ASP A 153 -6.34 25.61 -7.61
C ASP A 153 -6.55 24.11 -7.84
N GLY A 154 -5.44 23.37 -7.86
CA GLY A 154 -5.45 21.93 -8.10
C GLY A 154 -6.27 21.16 -7.08
N LEU A 155 -6.91 20.07 -7.50
CA LEU A 155 -7.63 19.17 -6.62
C LEU A 155 -6.65 18.48 -5.68
N SER A 156 -6.79 18.69 -4.37
CA SER A 156 -6.00 17.99 -3.36
C SER A 156 -6.88 17.25 -2.35
N ALA A 157 -6.36 16.16 -1.80
CA ALA A 157 -6.99 15.42 -0.72
C ALA A 157 -5.92 14.89 0.24
N ILE A 158 -6.28 14.83 1.52
CA ILE A 158 -5.46 14.23 2.57
C ILE A 158 -6.21 13.02 3.13
N SER A 159 -5.55 11.88 3.21
CA SER A 159 -6.06 10.65 3.82
C SER A 159 -5.13 10.20 4.94
N ILE A 160 -5.65 9.45 5.91
CA ILE A 160 -4.85 8.86 6.99
C ILE A 160 -4.75 7.35 6.76
N ILE A 161 -3.55 6.80 6.80
CA ILE A 161 -3.29 5.36 6.72
C ILE A 161 -2.73 4.90 8.06
N LYS A 162 -3.48 4.07 8.80
CA LYS A 162 -3.07 3.56 10.11
C LYS A 162 -1.95 2.52 9.97
N PRO A 163 -1.24 2.18 11.07
CA PRO A 163 -0.26 1.10 11.06
C PRO A 163 -0.86 -0.20 10.52
N ASN A 164 -0.15 -0.85 9.59
CA ASN A 164 -0.52 -2.10 8.91
C ASN A 164 -1.78 -2.04 8.02
N ASP A 165 -2.39 -0.87 7.85
CA ASP A 165 -3.52 -0.70 6.93
C ASP A 165 -3.06 -0.55 5.47
N GLU A 166 -3.98 -0.90 4.57
CA GLU A 166 -3.83 -0.72 3.13
C GLU A 166 -4.86 0.28 2.59
N LEU A 167 -4.43 1.13 1.66
CA LEU A 167 -5.28 2.11 0.98
C LEU A 167 -5.15 1.92 -0.53
N SER A 168 -6.26 1.59 -1.20
CA SER A 168 -6.35 1.71 -2.66
C SER A 168 -6.54 3.17 -3.02
N LEU A 169 -5.67 3.70 -3.89
CA LEU A 169 -5.73 5.11 -4.26
C LEU A 169 -7.04 5.39 -5.00
N PRO A 170 -7.85 6.39 -4.59
CA PRO A 170 -9.06 6.76 -5.31
C PRO A 170 -8.78 7.04 -6.79
N LEU A 171 -9.61 6.53 -7.70
CA LEU A 171 -9.36 6.63 -9.14
C LEU A 171 -9.28 8.07 -9.65
N LYS A 172 -10.00 9.00 -9.02
CA LYS A 172 -9.91 10.44 -9.33
C LYS A 172 -8.52 11.05 -9.08
N PHE A 173 -7.66 10.36 -8.31
CA PHE A 173 -6.29 10.75 -8.01
C PHE A 173 -5.25 9.77 -8.58
N ILE A 174 -5.63 8.91 -9.54
CA ILE A 174 -4.72 7.88 -10.05
C ILE A 174 -3.44 8.46 -10.69
N ASP A 175 -3.54 9.65 -11.29
CA ASP A 175 -2.42 10.38 -11.88
C ASP A 175 -1.84 11.47 -10.98
N ALA A 176 -2.34 11.60 -9.74
CA ALA A 176 -1.93 12.65 -8.82
C ALA A 176 -0.48 12.47 -8.32
N SER A 177 0.14 13.58 -7.95
CA SER A 177 1.38 13.59 -7.16
C SER A 177 1.06 13.13 -5.74
N ILE A 178 1.87 12.22 -5.20
CA ILE A 178 1.64 11.60 -3.90
C ILE A 178 2.74 12.02 -2.92
N TYR A 179 2.36 12.59 -1.78
CA TYR A 179 3.25 13.01 -0.71
C TYR A 179 2.83 12.34 0.60
N ILE A 180 3.79 12.14 1.51
CA ILE A 180 3.53 11.54 2.82
C ILE A 180 3.99 12.46 3.95
N ALA A 181 3.37 12.35 5.12
CA ALA A 181 3.86 12.97 6.34
C ALA A 181 3.58 12.06 7.54
N HIS A 182 4.44 12.12 8.56
CA HIS A 182 4.23 11.37 9.80
C HIS A 182 3.11 12.01 10.62
N CYS A 183 2.13 11.21 11.04
CA CYS A 183 1.11 11.69 11.96
C CYS A 183 1.69 11.70 13.38
N SER A 184 1.79 12.89 13.98
CA SER A 184 2.38 13.09 15.31
C SER A 184 1.38 12.85 16.46
N SER A 185 0.09 12.67 16.15
CA SER A 185 -0.97 12.53 17.16
C SER A 185 -2.15 11.77 16.57
N GLU A 186 -2.53 10.63 17.17
CA GLU A 186 -3.62 9.76 16.67
C GLU A 186 -5.00 10.44 16.62
N ASN A 187 -5.19 11.51 17.40
CA ASN A 187 -6.43 12.27 17.53
C ASN A 187 -6.44 13.59 16.72
N GLN A 188 -5.54 13.77 15.75
CA GLN A 188 -5.62 14.94 14.87
C GLN A 188 -6.79 14.78 13.90
N GLU A 189 -7.95 15.31 14.29
CA GLU A 189 -9.01 15.64 13.35
C GLU A 189 -8.46 16.65 12.33
N LEU A 190 -8.54 16.31 11.05
CA LEU A 190 -8.21 17.19 9.94
C LEU A 190 -9.24 18.33 9.86
N SER A 191 -9.17 19.28 10.79
CA SER A 191 -9.90 20.54 10.67
C SER A 191 -9.14 21.44 9.70
N GLY A 192 -9.87 22.08 8.78
CA GLY A 192 -9.38 22.65 7.52
C GLY A 192 -8.34 23.78 7.59
N ASN A 193 -7.81 24.12 8.77
CA ASN A 193 -6.84 25.21 8.97
C ASN A 193 -5.47 24.73 9.50
N TYR A 194 -5.23 23.44 9.72
CA TYR A 194 -3.99 22.91 10.34
C TYR A 194 -3.01 22.26 9.35
N THR A 195 -3.16 22.47 8.04
CA THR A 195 -2.28 21.81 7.05
C THR A 195 -0.88 22.42 6.95
N ASP A 196 -0.67 23.65 7.42
CA ASP A 196 0.61 24.35 7.32
C ASP A 196 1.67 23.82 8.30
N ASP A 197 1.24 23.16 9.38
CA ASP A 197 2.13 22.53 10.36
C ASP A 197 2.52 21.08 9.99
N ILE A 198 2.00 20.55 8.88
CA ILE A 198 2.29 19.18 8.45
C ILE A 198 3.53 19.18 7.55
N GLY A 199 4.63 18.64 8.07
CA GLY A 199 5.89 18.45 7.35
C GLY A 199 5.83 17.33 6.31
N PHE A 200 5.13 17.56 5.19
CA PHE A 200 5.08 16.64 4.06
C PHE A 200 6.45 16.38 3.45
N SER A 201 6.55 15.25 2.74
CA SER A 201 7.76 14.83 2.06
C SER A 201 8.24 15.90 1.07
N ASN A 202 9.55 16.11 1.04
CA ASN A 202 10.20 17.08 0.15
C ASN A 202 10.04 16.75 -1.35
N LYS A 203 9.68 15.50 -1.67
CA LYS A 203 9.49 14.98 -3.01
C LYS A 203 8.22 14.13 -3.06
N GLU A 204 7.64 14.02 -4.25
CA GLU A 204 6.56 13.08 -4.51
C GLU A 204 7.09 11.65 -4.60
N ILE A 205 6.23 10.66 -4.36
CA ILE A 205 6.57 9.25 -4.62
C ILE A 205 6.63 9.04 -6.14
N LEU A 206 7.81 8.73 -6.66
CA LEU A 206 8.08 8.58 -8.10
C LEU A 206 7.63 7.21 -8.66
N TRP A 207 6.44 6.75 -8.31
CA TRP A 207 5.92 5.43 -8.73
C TRP A 207 5.78 5.31 -10.26
N LYS A 208 5.54 6.42 -10.96
CA LYS A 208 5.47 6.45 -12.44
C LYS A 208 6.78 6.08 -13.11
N LEU A 209 7.93 6.27 -12.44
CA LEU A 209 9.25 5.90 -12.95
C LEU A 209 9.56 4.40 -12.74
N CYS A 210 8.77 3.70 -11.92
CA CYS A 210 8.94 2.28 -11.66
C CYS A 210 8.39 1.45 -12.84
N CYS A 211 9.22 1.28 -13.85
CA CYS A 211 8.90 0.48 -15.05
C CYS A 211 9.28 -1.00 -14.91
N THR A 212 10.24 -1.33 -14.03
CA THR A 212 10.75 -2.68 -13.74
C THR A 212 10.21 -3.24 -12.42
N ASP A 213 10.56 -4.49 -12.07
CA ASP A 213 9.92 -5.26 -10.98
C ASP A 213 9.84 -4.53 -9.62
N SER A 214 10.87 -3.76 -9.25
CA SER A 214 10.92 -3.15 -7.91
C SER A 214 11.92 -1.99 -7.82
N MET A 215 11.52 -0.93 -7.12
CA MET A 215 12.31 0.28 -6.84
C MET A 215 12.22 0.63 -5.36
N GLN A 216 13.30 1.17 -4.78
CA GLN A 216 13.30 1.71 -3.42
C GLN A 216 13.80 3.15 -3.41
N GLU A 217 13.14 4.00 -2.63
CA GLU A 217 13.49 5.41 -2.46
C GLU A 217 13.39 5.79 -0.98
N LEU A 218 14.33 6.59 -0.49
CA LEU A 218 14.29 7.12 0.88
C LEU A 218 13.73 8.55 0.85
N LEU A 219 12.52 8.73 1.37
CA LEU A 219 11.89 10.05 1.46
C LEU A 219 12.17 10.72 2.81
N VAL A 220 12.23 12.05 2.77
CA VAL A 220 12.46 12.91 3.93
C VAL A 220 11.20 13.70 4.21
N CYS A 221 10.69 13.56 5.43
CA CYS A 221 9.58 14.32 6.00
C CYS A 221 10.08 15.10 7.22
N TYR A 222 9.24 15.97 7.76
CA TYR A 222 9.55 16.75 8.95
C TYR A 222 8.49 16.52 10.02
N ASP A 223 8.91 16.43 11.27
CA ASP A 223 7.98 16.48 12.40
C ASP A 223 7.60 17.94 12.74
N LYS A 224 6.71 18.10 13.74
CA LYS A 224 6.29 19.42 14.24
C LYS A 224 7.46 20.29 14.73
N ASN A 225 8.54 19.67 15.19
CA ASN A 225 9.74 20.34 15.66
C ASN A 225 10.76 20.60 14.54
N LYS A 226 10.38 20.35 13.27
CA LYS A 226 11.26 20.41 12.09
C LYS A 226 12.43 19.43 12.12
N SER A 227 12.34 18.37 12.92
CA SER A 227 13.30 17.27 12.93
C SER A 227 13.06 16.37 11.72
N LEU A 228 14.14 15.85 11.14
CA LEU A 228 14.10 15.01 9.95
C LEU A 228 13.56 13.61 10.28
N LEU A 229 12.57 13.17 9.53
CA LEU A 229 12.01 11.83 9.57
C LEU A 229 12.15 11.16 8.20
N TYR A 230 12.84 10.03 8.16
CA TYR A 230 13.05 9.24 6.98
C TYR A 230 12.01 8.13 6.86
N THR A 231 11.52 7.89 5.65
CA THR A 231 10.63 6.77 5.32
C THR A 231 11.16 6.07 4.09
N LEU A 232 11.35 4.76 4.17
CA LEU A 232 11.76 3.97 3.01
C LEU A 232 10.52 3.56 2.22
N ILE A 233 10.44 3.98 0.97
CA ILE A 233 9.37 3.63 0.04
C ILE A 233 9.84 2.46 -0.80
N SER A 234 9.11 1.35 -0.76
CA SER A 234 9.31 0.22 -1.67
C SER A 234 8.17 0.20 -2.67
N ILE A 235 8.49 0.34 -3.95
CA ILE A 235 7.54 0.34 -5.06
C ILE A 235 7.76 -0.96 -5.82
N ASN A 236 6.77 -1.84 -5.79
CA ASN A 236 6.81 -3.10 -6.54
C ASN A 236 5.76 -3.04 -7.64
N ARG A 237 6.12 -3.44 -8.84
CA ARG A 237 5.20 -3.50 -9.96
C ARG A 237 4.50 -4.85 -9.96
N GLU A 238 3.17 -4.83 -9.98
CA GLU A 238 2.41 -6.06 -10.20
C GLU A 238 2.47 -6.48 -11.66
N ILE A 239 2.74 -7.76 -11.89
CA ILE A 239 2.83 -8.32 -13.24
C ILE A 239 1.42 -8.53 -13.77
N PHE A 240 0.96 -7.56 -14.55
CA PHE A 240 -0.22 -7.71 -15.41
C PHE A 240 0.26 -8.01 -16.82
N HIS A 241 -0.19 -9.13 -17.40
CA HIS A 241 0.10 -9.51 -18.79
C HIS A 241 -0.58 -8.55 -19.79
N CYS A 242 -0.14 -7.30 -19.85
CA CYS A 242 -0.71 -6.23 -20.64
C CYS A 242 0.40 -5.51 -21.42
N LYS A 243 0.14 -5.21 -22.70
CA LYS A 243 1.10 -4.61 -23.64
C LYS A 243 1.43 -3.13 -23.37
N GLU A 244 0.92 -2.53 -22.29
CA GLU A 244 1.11 -1.13 -21.94
C GLU A 244 1.91 -0.96 -20.63
N PRO A 245 3.24 -0.72 -20.69
CA PRO A 245 4.08 -0.59 -19.49
C PRO A 245 3.85 0.71 -18.71
N GLY A 246 3.17 1.72 -19.26
CA GLY A 246 2.95 2.99 -18.57
C GLY A 246 1.76 3.02 -17.58
N LEU A 247 0.87 2.03 -17.62
CA LEU A 247 -0.35 2.08 -16.82
C LEU A 247 -0.08 1.81 -15.33
N PRO A 248 -0.88 2.41 -14.41
CA PRO A 248 -0.83 2.11 -12.98
C PRO A 248 -0.98 0.61 -12.69
N GLY A 249 -0.18 0.10 -11.76
CA GLY A 249 -0.11 -1.31 -11.41
C GLY A 249 0.95 -1.58 -10.35
N HIS A 250 0.94 -0.80 -9.27
CA HIS A 250 2.05 -0.73 -8.33
C HIS A 250 1.58 -0.89 -6.89
N LYS A 251 2.35 -1.68 -6.13
CA LYS A 251 2.29 -1.77 -4.67
C LYS A 251 3.34 -0.85 -4.07
N ILE A 252 2.90 0.20 -3.40
CA ILE A 252 3.77 1.10 -2.65
C ILE A 252 3.71 0.70 -1.17
N ALA A 253 4.84 0.32 -0.58
CA ALA A 253 4.95 0.02 0.84
C ALA A 253 5.78 1.10 1.55
N LEU A 254 5.23 1.66 2.63
CA LEU A 254 5.94 2.57 3.53
C LEU A 254 6.63 1.73 4.61
N LEU A 255 7.96 1.76 4.65
CA LEU A 255 8.80 0.93 5.51
C LEU A 255 9.62 1.79 6.48
N PRO A 256 9.84 1.32 7.72
CA PRO A 256 10.78 1.99 8.62
C PRO A 256 12.17 1.91 7.97
N PRO A 257 12.98 2.98 8.00
CA PRO A 257 14.28 2.96 7.34
C PRO A 257 15.26 2.06 8.10
N LEU A 258 15.26 2.13 9.44
CA LEU A 258 16.11 1.32 10.32
C LEU A 258 15.28 0.67 11.42
N LYS A 259 15.52 -0.61 11.69
CA LYS A 259 14.97 -1.36 12.82
C LYS A 259 16.11 -2.00 13.61
N ILE A 260 16.14 -1.82 14.92
CA ILE A 260 17.09 -2.50 15.81
C ILE A 260 16.33 -3.57 16.60
N ASN A 261 16.81 -4.81 16.54
CA ASN A 261 16.24 -5.96 17.23
C ASN A 261 17.21 -6.39 18.35
N ASN A 262 16.76 -6.28 19.59
CA ASN A 262 17.48 -6.80 20.74
C ASN A 262 17.12 -8.28 20.90
N MET A 263 18.05 -9.19 20.62
CA MET A 263 17.87 -10.64 20.81
C MET A 263 18.49 -11.13 22.13
N LEU A 264 18.91 -10.22 23.02
CA LEU A 264 19.46 -10.54 24.32
C LEU A 264 18.33 -10.76 25.35
N CYS A 265 18.66 -11.49 26.41
CA CYS A 265 17.78 -11.71 27.56
C CYS A 265 17.79 -10.52 28.55
N CYS A 266 18.37 -9.38 28.17
CA CYS A 266 18.47 -8.19 28.99
C CYS A 266 18.26 -6.94 28.13
N ASP A 267 17.99 -5.83 28.81
CA ASP A 267 17.80 -4.55 28.15
C ASP A 267 19.12 -4.01 27.62
N LEU A 268 19.04 -3.33 26.49
CA LEU A 268 20.18 -2.64 25.89
C LEU A 268 19.86 -1.16 25.69
N MET A 269 20.90 -0.35 25.80
CA MET A 269 20.86 1.07 25.47
C MET A 269 21.62 1.25 24.15
N PHE A 270 21.01 1.97 23.21
CA PHE A 270 21.66 2.31 21.95
C PHE A 270 21.82 3.83 21.81
N LYS A 271 22.85 4.22 21.08
CA LYS A 271 23.10 5.61 20.67
C LYS A 271 23.65 5.66 19.26
N ILE A 272 22.91 6.34 18.39
CA ILE A 272 23.32 6.73 17.04
C ILE A 272 23.64 8.22 17.11
N HIS A 273 24.87 8.58 16.75
CA HIS A 273 25.38 9.94 16.87
C HIS A 273 24.43 10.96 16.23
N ASP A 274 24.07 12.00 17.00
CA ASP A 274 23.19 13.12 16.63
C ASP A 274 21.83 12.77 16.02
N SER A 275 21.40 11.51 16.11
CA SER A 275 20.19 11.03 15.43
C SER A 275 19.17 10.43 16.39
N ALA A 276 19.58 9.44 17.19
CA ALA A 276 18.66 8.71 18.06
C ALA A 276 19.37 8.04 19.23
N THR A 277 18.75 8.05 20.40
CA THR A 277 19.16 7.28 21.57
C THR A 277 17.93 6.63 22.20
N GLY A 278 18.11 5.49 22.87
CA GLY A 278 16.99 4.83 23.53
C GLY A 278 17.36 3.55 24.25
N ARG A 279 16.37 3.00 24.97
CA ARG A 279 16.40 1.68 25.61
C ARG A 279 15.57 0.72 24.77
N ILE A 280 16.05 -0.51 24.59
CA ILE A 280 15.29 -1.61 23.98
C ILE A 280 15.23 -2.73 25.00
N GLY A 281 14.02 -3.16 25.36
CA GLY A 281 13.81 -4.26 26.29
C GLY A 281 14.37 -5.59 25.78
N ALA A 282 14.55 -6.55 26.68
CA ALA A 282 14.92 -7.91 26.31
C ALA A 282 13.99 -8.50 25.25
N SER A 283 14.53 -9.05 24.16
CA SER A 283 13.75 -9.63 23.04
C SER A 283 12.81 -8.65 22.31
N GLU A 284 12.98 -7.34 22.49
CA GLU A 284 12.16 -6.32 21.83
C GLU A 284 12.85 -5.73 20.58
N SER A 285 12.10 -4.91 19.84
CA SER A 285 12.62 -4.20 18.68
C SER A 285 12.06 -2.79 18.61
N ILE A 286 12.85 -1.88 18.03
CA ILE A 286 12.46 -0.49 17.83
C ILE A 286 12.72 -0.04 16.39
N ASN A 287 11.79 0.73 15.83
CA ASN A 287 11.99 1.41 14.56
C ASN A 287 12.58 2.80 14.80
N ILE A 288 13.57 3.17 14.00
CA ILE A 288 14.26 4.45 14.08
C ILE A 288 14.01 5.20 12.78
N TYR A 289 13.50 6.43 12.90
CA TYR A 289 13.10 7.25 11.76
C TYR A 289 14.04 8.42 11.49
N ASN A 290 14.92 8.78 12.43
CA ASN A 290 15.78 9.96 12.31
C ASN A 290 17.17 9.64 11.74
N VAL A 291 17.33 8.54 10.99
CA VAL A 291 18.61 8.08 10.47
C VAL A 291 18.57 7.92 8.95
N ASN A 292 19.55 8.51 8.27
CA ASN A 292 19.78 8.29 6.86
C ASN A 292 20.56 7.00 6.62
N ILE A 293 19.86 5.93 6.22
CA ILE A 293 20.46 4.61 5.95
C ILE A 293 21.34 4.55 4.69
N TYR A 294 21.38 5.61 3.88
CA TYR A 294 22.28 5.73 2.74
C TYR A 294 23.62 6.37 3.07
N GLU A 295 23.81 6.82 4.31
CA GLU A 295 25.05 7.32 4.85
C GLU A 295 25.57 6.40 5.95
N PRO A 296 26.90 6.24 6.09
CA PRO A 296 27.45 5.41 7.14
C PRO A 296 27.25 6.09 8.50
N PHE A 297 26.83 5.33 9.51
CA PHE A 297 26.65 5.85 10.87
C PHE A 297 27.27 4.92 11.92
N ASN A 298 27.59 5.48 13.09
CA ASN A 298 28.14 4.72 14.21
C ASN A 298 27.02 4.40 15.20
N LEU A 299 26.78 3.11 15.41
CA LEU A 299 25.89 2.60 16.43
C LEU A 299 26.70 2.24 17.68
N SER A 300 26.36 2.86 18.80
CA SER A 300 26.96 2.58 20.10
C SER A 300 25.98 1.79 20.94
N ILE A 301 26.45 0.74 21.61
CA ILE A 301 25.63 -0.15 22.44
C ILE A 301 26.24 -0.23 23.83
N THR A 302 25.39 -0.08 24.85
CA THR A 302 25.73 -0.26 26.26
C THR A 302 24.74 -1.19 26.94
N LEU A 303 25.22 -1.92 27.95
CA LEU A 303 24.42 -2.77 28.83
C LEU A 303 24.66 -2.33 30.28
N ASP A 304 23.72 -2.55 31.19
CA ASP A 304 23.78 -2.02 32.57
C ASP A 304 25.10 -2.35 33.32
N ASN A 305 25.66 -3.54 33.08
CA ASN A 305 26.92 -4.00 33.70
C ASN A 305 28.18 -3.70 32.87
N PHE A 306 28.04 -3.08 31.70
CA PHE A 306 29.13 -2.78 30.77
C PHE A 306 29.12 -1.28 30.45
N GLN A 307 29.83 -0.51 31.28
CA GLN A 307 29.81 0.96 31.21
C GLN A 307 30.58 1.53 30.01
N LEU A 308 31.48 0.75 29.39
CA LEU A 308 32.13 1.15 28.15
C LEU A 308 31.26 0.76 26.95
N SER A 309 30.84 1.75 26.16
CA SER A 309 30.07 1.53 24.95
C SER A 309 30.88 0.79 23.89
N GLY A 310 30.33 -0.30 23.37
CA GLY A 310 30.82 -0.90 22.14
C GLY A 310 30.35 -0.07 20.96
N HIS A 311 31.22 0.14 19.98
CA HIS A 311 30.88 0.87 18.75
C HIS A 311 30.93 -0.06 17.54
N VAL A 312 29.92 0.03 16.69
CA VAL A 312 29.88 -0.63 15.39
C VAL A 312 29.57 0.38 14.31
N LYS A 313 30.36 0.37 13.24
CA LYS A 313 30.12 1.20 12.06
C LYS A 313 29.16 0.45 11.14
N VAL A 314 27.99 1.04 10.89
CA VAL A 314 27.01 0.51 9.95
C VAL A 314 27.36 1.02 8.55
N PRO A 315 27.57 0.14 7.56
CA PRO A 315 27.93 0.54 6.20
C PRO A 315 26.75 1.19 5.47
N SER A 316 27.04 2.18 4.62
CA SER A 316 26.04 2.78 3.73
C SER A 316 25.75 1.89 2.53
N ARG A 317 24.50 1.94 2.04
CA ARG A 317 24.04 1.32 0.76
C ARG A 317 24.42 -0.16 0.59
N HIS A 318 24.63 -0.86 1.69
CA HIS A 318 24.92 -2.28 1.66
C HIS A 318 23.66 -3.08 1.31
N ILE A 319 23.83 -4.19 0.59
CA ILE A 319 22.78 -5.16 0.26
C ILE A 319 23.27 -6.53 0.70
N GLY A 320 22.46 -7.27 1.45
CA GLY A 320 22.79 -8.57 2.02
C GLY A 320 22.98 -8.53 3.54
N ILE A 321 23.88 -9.36 4.06
CA ILE A 321 24.18 -9.50 5.50
C ILE A 321 25.64 -9.13 5.79
N VAL A 322 25.88 -8.27 6.78
CA VAL A 322 27.22 -8.01 7.37
C VAL A 322 27.21 -8.38 8.84
N GLU A 323 28.23 -9.10 9.29
CA GLU A 323 28.34 -9.53 10.69
C GLU A 323 29.59 -8.97 11.39
N PRO A 324 29.58 -7.68 11.79
CA PRO A 324 30.69 -7.12 12.54
C PRO A 324 30.73 -7.68 13.97
N LYS A 325 31.94 -7.90 14.49
CA LYS A 325 32.14 -8.28 15.89
C LYS A 325 32.06 -7.04 16.77
N LEU A 326 31.28 -7.11 17.84
CA LEU A 326 31.21 -6.06 18.85
C LEU A 326 31.78 -6.59 20.17
N LYS A 327 32.63 -5.80 20.81
CA LYS A 327 33.22 -6.12 22.11
C LYS A 327 32.79 -5.07 23.13
N LEU A 328 32.26 -5.53 24.25
CA LEU A 328 31.98 -4.74 25.44
C LEU A 328 32.99 -5.11 26.53
N ILE A 329 33.33 -4.13 27.36
CA ILE A 329 34.28 -4.31 28.47
C ILE A 329 33.63 -3.76 29.73
N ASP A 330 33.64 -4.55 30.81
CA ASP A 330 33.14 -4.10 32.10
C ASP A 330 34.21 -3.37 32.93
N ILE A 331 33.82 -2.88 34.11
CA ILE A 331 34.71 -2.15 35.03
C ILE A 331 35.88 -3.04 35.51
N LYS A 332 35.70 -4.37 35.51
CA LYS A 332 36.71 -5.36 35.90
C LYS A 332 37.57 -5.84 34.71
N LYS A 333 37.49 -5.17 33.55
CA LYS A 333 38.16 -5.54 32.29
C LYS A 333 37.77 -6.92 31.75
N ARG A 334 36.59 -7.45 32.13
CA ARG A 334 36.02 -8.66 31.53
C ARG A 334 35.39 -8.32 30.20
N GLU A 335 35.59 -9.20 29.23
CA GLU A 335 35.16 -9.01 27.85
C GLU A 335 33.84 -9.74 27.61
N LEU A 336 32.90 -9.07 26.94
CA LEU A 336 31.70 -9.68 26.39
C LEU A 336 31.67 -9.42 24.89
N HIS A 337 31.68 -10.50 24.11
CA HIS A 337 31.52 -10.41 22.67
C HIS A 337 30.05 -10.52 22.31
N LEU A 338 29.54 -9.57 21.53
CA LEU A 338 28.20 -9.63 20.96
C LEU A 338 28.29 -9.88 19.46
N ARG A 339 27.33 -10.64 18.93
CA ARG A 339 27.14 -10.83 17.50
C ARG A 339 26.16 -9.78 17.00
N ILE A 340 26.63 -8.96 16.05
CA ILE A 340 25.79 -8.01 15.33
C ILE A 340 25.56 -8.56 13.92
N SER A 341 24.31 -8.57 13.46
CA SER A 341 23.95 -8.92 12.07
C SER A 341 23.19 -7.74 11.47
N ILE A 342 23.81 -7.08 10.49
CA ILE A 342 23.24 -5.95 9.75
C ILE A 342 22.70 -6.50 8.44
N GLN A 343 21.39 -6.41 8.26
CA GLN A 343 20.69 -6.96 7.11
C GLN A 343 20.02 -5.85 6.32
N SER A 344 20.17 -5.89 5.00
CA SER A 344 19.55 -4.92 4.08
C SER A 344 19.11 -5.66 2.84
N PHE A 345 17.79 -5.73 2.64
CA PHE A 345 17.17 -6.48 1.56
C PHE A 345 16.08 -5.65 0.89
N GLN A 346 15.84 -5.94 -0.38
CA GLN A 346 14.74 -5.32 -1.10
C GLN A 346 13.39 -5.67 -0.46
N GLY A 347 12.51 -4.67 -0.37
CA GLY A 347 11.18 -4.81 0.26
C GLY A 347 11.18 -4.73 1.79
N LYS A 348 12.34 -4.52 2.43
CA LYS A 348 12.49 -4.28 3.86
C LYS A 348 13.38 -3.07 4.12
N GLY A 349 13.24 -2.49 5.32
CA GLY A 349 14.21 -1.54 5.87
C GLY A 349 15.51 -2.24 6.26
N MET A 350 16.51 -1.45 6.67
CA MET A 350 17.72 -1.98 7.27
C MET A 350 17.40 -2.54 8.66
N GLU A 351 17.82 -3.75 8.95
CA GLU A 351 17.59 -4.41 10.23
C GLU A 351 18.93 -4.73 10.90
N VAL A 352 19.08 -4.35 12.17
CA VAL A 352 20.27 -4.66 12.97
C VAL A 352 19.86 -5.60 14.09
N TYR A 353 20.42 -6.81 14.11
CA TYR A 353 20.18 -7.80 15.14
C TYR A 353 21.35 -7.85 16.10
N ILE A 354 21.07 -7.76 17.39
CA ILE A 354 22.07 -7.77 18.46
C ILE A 354 21.85 -9.03 19.30
N SER A 355 22.81 -9.94 19.30
CA SER A 355 22.66 -11.28 19.90
C SER A 355 23.90 -11.72 20.68
N ALA A 356 23.71 -12.70 21.56
CA ALA A 356 24.80 -13.38 22.25
C ALA A 356 25.67 -14.15 21.25
N PRO A 357 26.95 -14.39 21.55
CA PRO A 357 27.81 -15.22 20.72
C PRO A 357 27.30 -16.67 20.78
N VAL A 358 27.35 -17.38 19.65
CA VAL A 358 26.97 -18.80 19.53
C VAL A 358 28.11 -19.67 20.02
#